data_AF-A0A9J6BFC3-F1
#
_entry.id   AF-A0A9J6BFC3-F1
#
_cell.length_a   1.000
_cell.length_b   1.000
_cell.length_c   1.000
_cell.angle_alpha   90.00
_cell.angle_beta   90.00
_cell.angle_gamma   90.00
#
_symmetry.space_group_name_H-M   'P 1'
#
loop_
_entity.id
_entity.type
_entity.pdbx_description
1 polymer ?
#
loop_
_entity_poly.entity_id
_entity_poly.type
_entity_poly.pdbx_seq_one_letter_code
_entity_poly.pdbx_strand_id
1 'polypeptide(L)'
;MNILIFIGILSFFYFKNAEAISEDVVKDQYWKWKTKYRDSDQESEVPYVIFRQTLMKVAQHELQYFTKRSSYTYKLNGRSADTFSEMALWNGLLVDNSINEAAVIRNKRSINMTGVYNFPPAPPSWDWSEQGYVTDVDDQGYYCGSCYSFATACAMEGQYMKVHKNLRKFSKQQTVDCSRSFGNFGCEGGYLNATFKYIIQNNGITNETFYPYVGVDENCYYNSSMYAGSVSGYDFVYGDEENLKRALYAIGPLAIGMKGDIESFYYYGGGIFDDANCFGAINHAVCLVGYGTDNTTNPPTDYWIAKNSWSTDWGEGGYFKLLRGSNLCNVSKYVVYPTVI
;
A
#
# COMPACT_ATOMS: atom_id res chain seq x y z
N MET A 1 1.42 -20.23 26.86
CA MET A 1 0.44 -21.24 26.40
C MET A 1 -0.73 -20.47 25.81
N ASN A 2 -0.87 -20.52 24.47
CA ASN A 2 -1.50 -19.48 23.65
C ASN A 2 -3.02 -19.34 23.83
N ILE A 3 -3.47 -18.11 24.16
CA ILE A 3 -4.88 -17.67 24.20
C ILE A 3 -5.59 -17.86 22.84
N LEU A 4 -4.84 -17.87 21.74
CA LEU A 4 -5.34 -18.17 20.40
C LEU A 4 -5.85 -19.62 20.22
N ILE A 5 -5.33 -20.58 21.00
CA ILE A 5 -5.77 -21.99 20.92
C ILE A 5 -7.14 -22.17 21.62
N PHE A 6 -7.43 -21.36 22.63
CA PHE A 6 -8.72 -21.42 23.32
C PHE A 6 -9.88 -20.92 22.44
N ILE A 7 -9.63 -19.94 21.57
CA ILE A 7 -10.60 -19.46 20.58
C ILE A 7 -10.82 -20.52 19.47
N GLY A 8 -9.77 -21.23 19.06
CA GLY A 8 -9.86 -22.30 18.06
C GLY A 8 -10.63 -23.56 18.52
N ILE A 9 -10.66 -23.85 19.82
CA ILE A 9 -11.35 -25.05 20.35
C ILE A 9 -12.79 -24.71 20.82
N LEU A 10 -13.05 -23.50 21.32
CA LEU A 10 -14.41 -23.03 21.63
C LEU A 10 -15.24 -22.73 20.37
N SER A 11 -14.59 -22.36 19.25
CA SER A 11 -15.26 -22.10 17.96
C SER A 11 -15.80 -23.36 17.27
N PHE A 12 -15.39 -24.56 17.65
CA PHE A 12 -15.87 -25.77 16.99
C PHE A 12 -17.22 -26.28 17.52
N PHE A 13 -17.59 -25.94 18.77
CA PHE A 13 -18.84 -26.39 19.38
C PHE A 13 -20.02 -25.41 19.21
N TYR A 14 -19.74 -24.12 19.01
CA TYR A 14 -20.79 -23.09 18.87
C TYR A 14 -21.32 -22.89 17.44
N PHE A 15 -20.54 -23.22 16.40
CA PHE A 15 -20.82 -22.75 15.03
C PHE A 15 -21.55 -23.74 14.12
N LYS A 16 -22.32 -24.68 14.67
CA LYS A 16 -23.30 -25.44 13.86
C LYS A 16 -24.56 -24.64 13.53
N ASN A 17 -24.79 -23.53 14.23
CA ASN A 17 -25.72 -22.47 13.89
C ASN A 17 -24.99 -21.16 14.15
N ALA A 18 -25.14 -20.12 13.32
CA ALA A 18 -24.53 -18.83 13.56
C ALA A 18 -25.12 -18.16 14.81
N GLU A 19 -24.64 -18.53 15.99
CA GLU A 19 -24.93 -17.78 17.21
C GLU A 19 -24.11 -16.49 17.18
N ALA A 20 -24.81 -15.37 17.34
CA ALA A 20 -24.24 -14.04 17.34
C ALA A 20 -23.12 -13.95 18.38
N ILE A 21 -22.01 -13.27 18.04
CA ILE A 21 -20.97 -12.88 19.01
C ILE A 21 -21.68 -12.17 20.18
N SER A 22 -21.46 -12.65 21.40
CA SER A 22 -22.14 -12.10 22.57
C SER A 22 -21.79 -10.61 22.75
N GLU A 23 -22.76 -9.84 23.23
CA GLU A 23 -22.60 -8.39 23.40
C GLU A 23 -21.42 -8.04 24.33
N ASP A 24 -21.18 -8.86 25.36
CA ASP A 24 -20.04 -8.68 26.27
C ASP A 24 -18.69 -8.83 25.56
N VAL A 25 -18.58 -9.76 24.60
CA VAL A 25 -17.36 -9.92 23.78
C VAL A 25 -17.18 -8.74 22.85
N VAL A 26 -18.25 -8.26 22.20
CA VAL A 26 -18.18 -7.07 21.32
C VAL A 26 -17.71 -5.85 22.11
N LYS A 27 -18.27 -5.61 23.30
CA LYS A 27 -17.86 -4.51 24.18
C LYS A 27 -16.41 -4.63 24.61
N ASP A 28 -15.96 -5.80 25.07
CA ASP A 28 -14.56 -6.02 25.44
C ASP A 28 -13.60 -5.71 24.27
N GLN A 29 -13.90 -6.21 23.07
CA GLN A 29 -13.10 -5.94 21.88
C GLN A 29 -13.12 -4.46 21.49
N TYR A 30 -14.27 -3.80 21.59
CA TYR A 30 -14.39 -2.37 21.30
C TYR A 30 -13.56 -1.53 22.28
N TRP A 31 -13.61 -1.83 23.57
CA TRP A 31 -12.81 -1.10 24.56
C TRP A 31 -11.32 -1.28 24.34
N LYS A 32 -10.86 -2.51 24.06
CA LYS A 32 -9.45 -2.77 23.69
C LYS A 32 -9.03 -1.99 22.46
N TRP A 33 -9.87 -1.98 21.42
CA TRP A 33 -9.62 -1.23 20.20
C TRP A 33 -9.59 0.28 20.46
N LYS A 34 -10.59 0.82 21.17
CA LYS A 34 -10.73 2.24 21.47
C LYS A 34 -9.52 2.73 22.26
N THR A 35 -9.14 2.03 23.33
CA THR A 35 -7.95 2.36 24.12
C THR A 35 -6.65 2.37 23.30
N LYS A 36 -6.55 1.54 22.26
CA LYS A 36 -5.38 1.51 21.39
C LYS A 36 -5.36 2.64 20.34
N TYR A 37 -6.51 3.03 19.79
CA TYR A 37 -6.58 3.82 18.55
C TYR A 37 -7.33 5.15 18.64
N ARG A 38 -7.97 5.46 19.77
CA ARG A 38 -8.72 6.69 19.95
C ARG A 38 -8.38 7.27 21.32
N ASP A 39 -8.15 8.58 21.36
CA ASP A 39 -7.98 9.29 22.64
C ASP A 39 -9.28 9.21 23.45
N SER A 40 -9.13 8.91 24.74
CA SER A 40 -10.22 8.72 25.68
C SER A 40 -10.83 10.06 26.09
N ASP A 41 -12.15 10.22 25.86
CA ASP A 41 -13.11 10.65 26.90
C ASP A 41 -14.54 10.84 26.37
N GLN A 42 -14.77 10.80 25.05
CA GLN A 42 -16.14 10.79 24.51
C GLN A 42 -16.57 9.38 24.09
N GLU A 43 -17.64 8.90 24.73
CA GLU A 43 -18.45 7.81 24.18
C GLU A 43 -19.36 8.39 23.09
N SER A 44 -19.15 7.93 21.86
CA SER A 44 -20.10 8.14 20.77
C SER A 44 -20.64 6.79 20.33
N GLU A 45 -21.97 6.65 20.25
CA GLU A 45 -22.64 5.40 19.86
C GLU A 45 -22.32 4.97 18.41
N VAL A 46 -22.04 5.93 17.52
CA VAL A 46 -21.81 5.67 16.09
C VAL A 46 -20.57 4.81 15.83
N PRO A 47 -19.36 5.15 16.32
CA PRO A 47 -18.18 4.28 16.25
C PRO A 47 -18.39 2.87 16.82
N TYR A 48 -19.17 2.72 17.90
CA TYR A 48 -19.46 1.40 18.46
C TYR A 48 -20.25 0.51 17.49
N VAL A 49 -21.29 1.07 16.87
CA VAL A 49 -22.12 0.34 15.90
C VAL A 49 -21.30 -0.07 14.68
N ILE A 50 -20.49 0.83 14.13
CA ILE A 50 -19.62 0.53 12.98
C ILE A 50 -18.59 -0.53 13.38
N PHE A 51 -17.94 -0.37 14.53
CA PHE A 51 -16.98 -1.36 15.03
C PHE A 51 -17.59 -2.74 15.18
N ARG A 52 -18.80 -2.84 15.75
CA ARG A 52 -19.52 -4.12 15.87
C ARG A 52 -19.75 -4.77 14.51
N GLN A 53 -20.16 -3.99 13.50
CA GLN A 53 -20.35 -4.51 12.14
C GLN A 53 -19.02 -5.01 11.55
N THR A 54 -17.94 -4.26 11.72
CA THR A 54 -16.60 -4.67 11.27
C THR A 54 -16.13 -5.94 11.97
N LEU A 55 -16.31 -6.04 13.29
CA LEU A 55 -15.96 -7.24 14.07
C LEU A 55 -16.70 -8.49 13.56
N MET A 56 -18.00 -8.36 13.24
CA MET A 56 -18.78 -9.46 12.66
C MET A 56 -18.26 -9.85 11.27
N LYS A 57 -17.89 -8.87 10.42
CA LYS A 57 -17.29 -9.13 9.10
C LYS A 57 -15.95 -9.85 9.22
N VAL A 58 -15.09 -9.41 10.14
CA VAL A 58 -13.80 -10.05 10.42
C VAL A 58 -14.01 -11.51 10.84
N ALA A 59 -14.86 -11.75 11.85
CA ALA A 59 -15.14 -13.10 12.33
C ALA A 59 -15.75 -14.02 11.24
N GLN A 60 -16.65 -13.48 10.41
CA GLN A 60 -17.22 -14.24 9.30
C GLN A 60 -16.16 -14.60 8.25
N HIS A 61 -15.25 -13.68 7.92
CA HIS A 61 -14.21 -13.94 6.94
C HIS A 61 -13.12 -14.88 7.48
N GLU A 62 -12.82 -14.84 8.78
CA GLU A 62 -11.94 -15.84 9.42
C GLU A 62 -12.48 -17.27 9.25
N LEU A 63 -13.80 -17.47 9.34
CA LEU A 63 -14.41 -18.77 9.05
C LEU A 63 -14.25 -19.16 7.57
N GLN A 64 -14.36 -18.20 6.64
CA GLN A 64 -14.10 -18.46 5.22
C GLN A 64 -12.65 -18.89 4.99
N TYR A 65 -11.68 -18.22 5.62
CA TYR A 65 -10.28 -18.60 5.55
C TYR A 65 -10.02 -20.00 6.16
N PHE A 66 -10.53 -20.26 7.37
CA PHE A 66 -10.37 -21.57 8.03
C PHE A 66 -10.99 -22.73 7.24
N THR A 67 -12.12 -22.48 6.57
CA THR A 67 -12.80 -23.45 5.70
C THR A 67 -12.23 -23.49 4.28
N LYS A 68 -11.11 -22.82 4.02
CA LYS A 68 -10.42 -22.76 2.70
C LYS A 68 -11.30 -22.21 1.57
N ARG A 69 -12.21 -21.29 1.92
CA ARG A 69 -13.05 -20.53 0.98
C ARG A 69 -12.49 -19.14 0.69
N SER A 70 -11.49 -18.69 1.46
CA SER A 70 -10.69 -17.49 1.21
C SER A 70 -9.21 -17.85 1.31
N SER A 71 -8.37 -17.18 0.53
CA SER A 71 -6.91 -17.27 0.54
C SER A 71 -6.24 -16.20 1.42
N TYR A 72 -7.05 -15.27 1.95
CA TYR A 72 -6.62 -14.20 2.84
C TYR A 72 -7.55 -14.05 4.06
N THR A 73 -7.09 -13.33 5.07
CA THR A 73 -7.83 -13.04 6.31
C THR A 73 -8.18 -11.57 6.42
N TYR A 74 -9.11 -11.27 7.32
CA TYR A 74 -9.35 -9.92 7.80
C TYR A 74 -8.78 -9.72 9.20
N LYS A 75 -8.52 -8.47 9.55
CA LYS A 75 -8.02 -8.05 10.85
C LYS A 75 -8.58 -6.68 11.21
N LEU A 76 -8.86 -6.50 12.51
CA LEU A 76 -9.16 -5.17 13.04
C LEU A 76 -7.91 -4.27 13.02
N ASN A 77 -8.11 -3.00 12.71
CA ASN A 77 -7.05 -1.98 12.65
C ASN A 77 -7.61 -0.64 13.15
N GLY A 78 -6.82 0.43 13.14
CA GLY A 78 -7.22 1.75 13.65
C GLY A 78 -8.46 2.38 13.01
N ARG A 79 -8.98 1.80 11.91
CA ARG A 79 -10.17 2.26 11.18
C ARG A 79 -11.36 1.32 11.28
N SER A 80 -11.31 0.33 12.17
CA SER A 80 -12.41 -0.63 12.29
C SER A 80 -13.74 0.00 12.72
N ALA A 81 -13.77 1.27 13.14
CA ALA A 81 -14.97 2.02 13.44
C ALA A 81 -15.32 3.12 12.41
N ASP A 82 -14.66 3.13 11.25
CA ASP A 82 -14.85 4.16 10.23
C ASP A 82 -15.77 3.65 9.12
N THR A 83 -16.55 4.56 8.54
CA THR A 83 -17.40 4.29 7.38
C THR A 83 -16.54 4.06 6.12
N PHE A 84 -17.14 3.44 5.11
CA PHE A 84 -16.46 3.26 3.82
C PHE A 84 -16.00 4.60 3.21
N SER A 85 -16.83 5.65 3.31
CA SER A 85 -16.48 6.98 2.80
C SER A 85 -15.28 7.60 3.53
N GLU A 86 -15.17 7.39 4.84
CA GLU A 86 -14.00 7.84 5.62
C GLU A 86 -12.74 7.04 5.24
N MET A 87 -12.85 5.72 5.08
CA MET A 87 -11.74 4.89 4.60
C MET A 87 -11.34 5.26 3.16
N ALA A 88 -12.29 5.67 2.31
CA ALA A 88 -12.01 6.08 0.94
C ALA A 88 -11.04 7.28 0.85
N LEU A 89 -11.00 8.15 1.87
CA LEU A 89 -10.08 9.29 1.94
C LEU A 89 -8.60 8.87 2.02
N TRP A 90 -8.30 7.58 2.26
CA TRP A 90 -6.94 7.04 2.22
C TRP A 90 -6.38 6.89 0.82
N ASN A 91 -7.27 6.84 -0.17
CA ASN A 91 -6.92 6.64 -1.57
C ASN A 91 -6.88 8.01 -2.25
N GLY A 92 -5.68 8.59 -2.35
CA GLY A 92 -5.47 9.88 -3.00
C GLY A 92 -4.52 9.81 -4.19
N LEU A 93 -4.26 8.63 -4.75
CA LEU A 93 -3.55 8.56 -6.01
C LEU A 93 -4.47 9.04 -7.14
N LEU A 94 -4.02 10.08 -7.83
CA LEU A 94 -4.65 10.54 -9.05
C LEU A 94 -3.94 9.91 -10.25
N VAL A 95 -4.71 9.67 -11.32
CA VAL A 95 -4.20 9.10 -12.57
C VAL A 95 -4.64 10.00 -13.71
N ASP A 96 -3.66 10.43 -14.52
CA ASP A 96 -3.94 11.21 -15.71
C ASP A 96 -4.39 10.27 -16.84
N ASN A 97 -5.52 10.56 -17.47
CA ASN A 97 -6.03 9.83 -18.62
C ASN A 97 -5.00 9.78 -19.77
N SER A 98 -4.12 10.78 -19.87
CA SER A 98 -3.04 10.83 -20.87
C SER A 98 -1.96 9.77 -20.65
N ILE A 99 -1.75 9.28 -19.41
CA ILE A 99 -0.79 8.20 -19.11
C ILE A 99 -1.30 6.88 -19.68
N ASN A 100 -2.62 6.65 -19.62
CA ASN A 100 -3.26 5.50 -20.28
C ASN A 100 -3.10 5.59 -21.81
N GLU A 101 -3.27 6.76 -22.41
CA GLU A 101 -3.09 6.95 -23.86
C GLU A 101 -1.61 6.87 -24.29
N ALA A 102 -0.68 7.44 -23.52
CA ALA A 102 0.76 7.40 -23.81
C ALA A 102 1.34 6.00 -23.61
N ALA A 103 0.86 5.24 -22.61
CA ALA A 103 1.17 3.81 -22.46
C ALA A 103 0.65 3.01 -23.65
N VAL A 104 -0.57 3.30 -24.15
CA VAL A 104 -1.14 2.68 -25.34
C VAL A 104 -0.38 3.06 -26.63
N ILE A 105 0.05 4.31 -26.77
CA ILE A 105 0.80 4.81 -27.94
C ILE A 105 2.25 4.28 -27.95
N ARG A 106 2.93 4.26 -26.79
CA ARG A 106 4.23 3.62 -26.65
C ARG A 106 4.13 2.11 -26.86
N ASN A 107 3.10 1.45 -26.33
CA ASN A 107 2.81 0.04 -26.64
C ASN A 107 2.59 -0.20 -28.14
N LYS A 108 1.85 0.67 -28.83
CA LYS A 108 1.67 0.55 -30.29
C LYS A 108 2.98 0.74 -31.07
N ARG A 109 3.92 1.57 -30.59
CA ARG A 109 5.24 1.72 -31.21
C ARG A 109 6.20 0.56 -30.86
N SER A 110 6.06 -0.07 -29.69
CA SER A 110 6.86 -1.23 -29.29
C SER A 110 6.36 -2.57 -29.83
N ILE A 111 5.14 -2.66 -30.39
CA ILE A 111 4.65 -3.84 -31.14
C ILE A 111 5.52 -4.16 -32.37
N ASN A 112 6.34 -3.21 -32.85
CA ASN A 112 7.33 -3.44 -33.92
C ASN A 112 8.74 -3.84 -33.43
N MET A 113 8.94 -4.12 -32.13
CA MET A 113 10.20 -4.64 -31.61
C MET A 113 9.99 -6.03 -30.98
N THR A 114 10.51 -7.05 -31.63
CA THR A 114 10.61 -8.45 -31.16
C THR A 114 11.58 -8.63 -29.99
N GLY A 115 11.59 -7.71 -29.01
CA GLY A 115 12.51 -7.64 -27.87
C GLY A 115 11.88 -7.05 -26.61
N VAL A 116 10.67 -7.51 -26.26
CA VAL A 116 9.68 -6.87 -25.36
C VAL A 116 10.11 -6.70 -23.89
N TYR A 117 11.22 -7.29 -23.45
CA TYR A 117 11.71 -7.12 -22.07
C TYR A 117 13.07 -6.40 -22.05
N ASN A 118 13.06 -5.11 -21.70
CA ASN A 118 14.28 -4.29 -21.56
C ASN A 118 15.06 -4.60 -20.25
N PHE A 119 14.53 -5.47 -19.40
CA PHE A 119 15.12 -5.84 -18.12
C PHE A 119 15.61 -7.30 -18.14
N PRO A 120 16.71 -7.61 -17.41
CA PRO A 120 17.23 -8.97 -17.32
C PRO A 120 16.20 -9.94 -16.73
N PRO A 121 16.33 -11.26 -17.00
CA PRO A 121 15.53 -12.27 -16.34
C PRO A 121 15.60 -12.15 -14.82
N ALA A 122 14.44 -12.26 -14.17
CA ALA A 122 14.29 -12.21 -12.73
C ALA A 122 14.25 -13.62 -12.11
N PRO A 123 14.75 -13.83 -10.88
CA PRO A 123 14.61 -15.10 -10.17
C PRO A 123 13.13 -15.45 -9.89
N PRO A 124 12.82 -16.67 -9.41
CA PRO A 124 11.45 -17.05 -9.04
C PRO A 124 10.87 -16.19 -7.90
N SER A 125 11.69 -15.82 -6.92
CA SER A 125 11.32 -14.97 -5.79
C SER A 125 12.39 -13.92 -5.50
N TRP A 126 11.96 -12.76 -5.02
CA TRP A 126 12.84 -11.68 -4.58
C TRP A 126 12.10 -10.74 -3.64
N ASP A 127 12.75 -10.28 -2.57
CA ASP A 127 12.18 -9.28 -1.65
C ASP A 127 13.24 -8.24 -1.28
N TRP A 128 13.05 -7.00 -1.75
CA TRP A 128 13.94 -5.88 -1.45
C TRP A 128 13.94 -5.45 0.02
N SER A 129 12.87 -5.74 0.77
CA SER A 129 12.82 -5.44 2.20
C SER A 129 13.81 -6.31 2.98
N GLU A 130 13.94 -7.58 2.62
CA GLU A 130 14.93 -8.50 3.19
C GLU A 130 16.38 -8.15 2.77
N GLN A 131 16.56 -7.40 1.68
CA GLN A 131 17.87 -6.92 1.24
C GLN A 131 18.29 -5.58 1.87
N GLY A 132 17.45 -4.96 2.71
CA GLY A 132 17.73 -3.66 3.34
C GLY A 132 17.52 -2.45 2.43
N TYR A 133 16.69 -2.57 1.39
CA TYR A 133 16.39 -1.47 0.44
C TYR A 133 15.07 -0.75 0.75
N VAL A 134 14.41 -1.11 1.84
CA VAL A 134 13.09 -0.58 2.20
C VAL A 134 13.15 -0.10 3.65
N THR A 135 12.71 1.14 3.88
CA THR A 135 12.58 1.72 5.23
C THR A 135 11.45 1.07 6.02
N ASP A 136 11.35 1.35 7.31
CA ASP A 136 10.23 0.91 8.15
C ASP A 136 8.88 1.42 7.62
N VAL A 137 7.81 0.70 7.91
CA VAL A 137 6.43 1.08 7.54
C VAL A 137 6.04 2.39 8.21
N ASP A 138 5.35 3.22 7.42
CA ASP A 138 4.83 4.51 7.83
C ASP A 138 3.29 4.49 7.93
N ASP A 139 2.74 5.57 8.50
CA ASP A 139 1.31 5.82 8.55
C ASP A 139 0.99 7.18 7.92
N GLN A 140 0.20 7.17 6.84
CA GLN A 140 -0.26 8.38 6.17
C GLN A 140 -1.38 9.11 6.95
N GLY A 141 -1.89 8.51 8.02
CA GLY A 141 -2.88 9.11 8.89
C GLY A 141 -4.32 8.98 8.40
N TYR A 142 -5.22 9.55 9.18
CA TYR A 142 -6.67 9.29 9.08
C TYR A 142 -7.36 10.10 7.97
N TYR A 143 -6.86 11.28 7.61
CA TYR A 143 -7.59 12.23 6.74
C TYR A 143 -6.72 12.82 5.63
N CYS A 144 -5.65 12.12 5.25
CA CYS A 144 -4.73 12.57 4.21
C CYS A 144 -4.55 11.50 3.13
N GLY A 145 -4.99 11.81 1.91
CA GLY A 145 -4.82 11.01 0.69
C GLY A 145 -3.39 11.08 0.12
N SER A 146 -2.37 11.05 0.97
CA SER A 146 -0.97 11.26 0.59
C SER A 146 -0.23 9.99 0.15
N CYS A 147 -0.92 8.87 -0.08
CA CYS A 147 -0.32 7.60 -0.52
C CYS A 147 0.69 7.76 -1.68
N TYR A 148 0.43 8.67 -2.62
CA TYR A 148 1.35 8.99 -3.74
C TYR A 148 2.73 9.47 -3.24
N SER A 149 2.76 10.25 -2.15
CA SER A 149 3.97 10.76 -1.50
C SER A 149 4.76 9.62 -0.87
N PHE A 150 4.07 8.70 -0.17
CA PHE A 150 4.70 7.53 0.46
C PHE A 150 5.28 6.54 -0.56
N ALA A 151 4.53 6.22 -1.62
CA ALA A 151 4.99 5.31 -2.67
C ALA A 151 6.22 5.86 -3.42
N THR A 152 6.21 7.16 -3.75
CA THR A 152 7.33 7.81 -4.44
C THR A 152 8.57 7.93 -3.56
N ALA A 153 8.39 8.27 -2.28
CA ALA A 153 9.48 8.24 -1.30
C ALA A 153 10.07 6.83 -1.25
N CYS A 154 9.28 5.77 -1.01
CA CYS A 154 9.79 4.40 -0.92
C CYS A 154 10.62 3.97 -2.14
N ALA A 155 10.16 4.27 -3.37
CA ALA A 155 10.93 3.98 -4.58
C ALA A 155 12.26 4.75 -4.63
N MET A 156 12.24 6.03 -4.23
CA MET A 156 13.46 6.86 -4.14
C MET A 156 14.42 6.35 -3.05
N GLU A 157 13.92 5.95 -1.88
CA GLU A 157 14.71 5.42 -0.77
C GLU A 157 15.46 4.14 -1.21
N GLY A 158 14.78 3.24 -1.93
CA GLY A 158 15.40 2.03 -2.49
C GLY A 158 16.46 2.33 -3.56
N GLN A 159 16.21 3.27 -4.46
CA GLN A 159 17.23 3.72 -5.43
C GLN A 159 18.42 4.38 -4.73
N TYR A 160 18.17 5.15 -3.69
CA TYR A 160 19.21 5.84 -2.94
C TYR A 160 20.10 4.83 -2.20
N MET A 161 19.51 3.80 -1.58
CA MET A 161 20.27 2.67 -1.02
C MET A 161 21.11 1.96 -2.09
N LYS A 162 20.57 1.77 -3.30
CA LYS A 162 21.29 1.12 -4.42
C LYS A 162 22.55 1.88 -4.82
N VAL A 163 22.45 3.20 -4.99
CA VAL A 163 23.53 4.06 -5.48
C VAL A 163 24.52 4.40 -4.36
N HIS A 164 24.02 4.83 -3.20
CA HIS A 164 24.82 5.40 -2.12
C HIS A 164 25.17 4.42 -1.01
N LYS A 165 24.61 3.20 -1.04
CA LYS A 165 24.77 2.18 0.02
C LYS A 165 24.40 2.69 1.41
N ASN A 166 23.45 3.63 1.46
CA ASN A 166 22.96 4.25 2.68
C ASN A 166 21.45 4.38 2.60
N LEU A 167 20.71 3.56 3.34
CA LEU A 167 19.26 3.64 3.39
C LEU A 167 18.86 4.95 4.10
N ARG A 168 18.06 5.76 3.41
CA ARG A 168 17.66 7.09 3.87
C ARG A 168 16.15 7.19 3.79
N LYS A 169 15.52 7.77 4.82
CA LYS A 169 14.08 8.01 4.86
C LYS A 169 13.79 9.46 4.44
N PHE A 170 13.11 9.62 3.31
CA PHE A 170 12.83 10.94 2.73
C PHE A 170 11.51 11.51 3.23
N SER A 171 11.44 12.85 3.31
CA SER A 171 10.26 13.56 3.83
C SER A 171 9.06 13.43 2.90
N LYS A 172 8.01 12.75 3.37
CA LYS A 172 6.72 12.71 2.67
C LYS A 172 5.97 14.02 2.79
N GLN A 173 6.18 14.75 3.88
CA GLN A 173 5.51 16.02 4.13
C GLN A 173 5.97 17.10 3.15
N GLN A 174 7.28 17.17 2.85
CA GLN A 174 7.79 18.10 1.84
C GLN A 174 7.06 17.93 0.51
N THR A 175 6.85 16.69 0.06
CA THR A 175 6.14 16.42 -1.20
C THR A 175 4.64 16.66 -1.09
N VAL A 176 4.02 16.55 0.09
CA VAL A 176 2.63 16.98 0.32
C VAL A 176 2.50 18.50 0.20
N ASP A 177 3.37 19.26 0.86
CA ASP A 177 3.21 20.72 0.99
C ASP A 177 3.72 21.49 -0.24
N CYS A 178 4.84 21.04 -0.83
CA CYS A 178 5.59 21.84 -1.80
C CYS A 178 5.33 21.50 -3.27
N SER A 179 4.68 20.37 -3.56
CA SER A 179 4.51 19.89 -4.95
C SER A 179 3.21 20.35 -5.62
N ARG A 180 2.44 21.25 -4.99
CA ARG A 180 1.14 21.71 -5.51
C ARG A 180 1.22 22.34 -6.90
N SER A 181 2.25 23.15 -7.15
CA SER A 181 2.51 23.77 -8.46
C SER A 181 2.86 22.77 -9.57
N PHE A 182 3.05 21.50 -9.23
CA PHE A 182 3.37 20.40 -10.15
C PHE A 182 2.14 19.51 -10.47
N GLY A 183 0.97 19.84 -9.92
CA GLY A 183 -0.29 19.13 -10.16
C GLY A 183 -0.73 18.21 -9.02
N ASN A 184 -0.03 18.22 -7.89
CA ASN A 184 -0.51 17.55 -6.68
C ASN A 184 -1.42 18.48 -5.87
N PHE A 185 -2.21 17.90 -4.98
CA PHE A 185 -3.22 18.60 -4.16
C PHE A 185 -3.05 18.29 -2.67
N GLY A 186 -1.83 17.96 -2.25
CA GLY A 186 -1.53 17.69 -0.85
C GLY A 186 -2.30 16.49 -0.33
N CYS A 187 -3.10 16.66 0.73
CA CYS A 187 -3.96 15.62 1.30
C CYS A 187 -5.19 15.28 0.45
N GLU A 188 -5.56 16.09 -0.54
CA GLU A 188 -6.63 15.77 -1.49
C GLU A 188 -6.16 14.82 -2.61
N GLY A 189 -4.86 14.52 -2.65
CA GLY A 189 -4.28 13.53 -3.56
C GLY A 189 -3.19 14.09 -4.47
N GLY A 190 -2.59 13.22 -5.28
CA GLY A 190 -1.49 13.57 -6.17
C GLY A 190 -1.07 12.42 -7.09
N TYR A 191 -0.08 12.69 -7.93
CA TYR A 191 0.42 11.78 -8.95
C TYR A 191 1.88 11.40 -8.68
N LEU A 192 2.23 10.12 -8.91
CA LEU A 192 3.60 9.63 -8.72
C LEU A 192 4.62 10.41 -9.56
N ASN A 193 4.33 10.62 -10.84
CA ASN A 193 5.20 11.34 -11.78
C ASN A 193 5.31 12.84 -11.46
N ALA A 194 4.23 13.48 -11.01
CA ALA A 194 4.26 14.89 -10.60
C ALA A 194 5.16 15.09 -9.37
N THR A 195 5.13 14.17 -8.42
CA THR A 195 6.02 14.21 -7.25
C THR A 195 7.48 14.07 -7.62
N PHE A 196 7.85 13.13 -8.50
CA PHE A 196 9.23 13.05 -8.97
C PHE A 196 9.64 14.28 -9.80
N LYS A 197 8.74 14.81 -10.63
CA LYS A 197 8.99 16.07 -11.38
C LYS A 197 9.28 17.23 -10.43
N TYR A 198 8.55 17.34 -9.32
CA TYR A 198 8.82 18.31 -8.27
C TYR A 198 10.23 18.12 -7.69
N ILE A 199 10.61 16.92 -7.26
CA ILE A 199 11.94 16.66 -6.65
C ILE A 199 13.06 17.07 -7.60
N ILE A 200 12.94 16.78 -8.89
CA ILE A 200 13.91 17.17 -9.93
C ILE A 200 14.03 18.69 -10.02
N GLN A 201 12.91 19.40 -10.21
CA GLN A 201 12.92 20.84 -10.46
C GLN A 201 13.19 21.68 -9.19
N ASN A 202 12.83 21.15 -8.02
CA ASN A 202 13.19 21.71 -6.72
C ASN A 202 14.68 21.50 -6.39
N ASN A 203 15.39 20.68 -7.17
CA ASN A 203 16.77 20.29 -6.94
C ASN A 203 16.99 19.59 -5.59
N GLY A 204 16.01 18.76 -5.19
CA GLY A 204 16.16 17.83 -4.08
C GLY A 204 14.99 17.78 -3.11
N ILE A 205 15.18 16.93 -2.12
CA ILE A 205 14.27 16.62 -1.03
C ILE A 205 15.06 16.49 0.27
N THR A 206 14.42 16.75 1.40
CA THR A 206 14.98 16.58 2.74
C THR A 206 14.63 15.21 3.34
N ASN A 207 15.19 14.92 4.52
CA ASN A 207 14.89 13.71 5.27
C ASN A 207 13.66 13.90 6.14
N GLU A 208 13.01 12.78 6.46
CA GLU A 208 11.86 12.72 7.37
C GLU A 208 12.14 13.42 8.72
N THR A 209 13.36 13.34 9.25
CA THR A 209 13.71 13.99 10.52
C THR A 209 13.70 15.53 10.46
N PHE A 210 14.02 16.13 9.32
CA PHE A 210 14.08 17.59 9.17
C PHE A 210 12.76 18.20 8.72
N TYR A 211 11.89 17.39 8.10
CA TYR A 211 10.55 17.78 7.70
C TYR A 211 9.59 16.61 7.97
N PRO A 212 9.19 16.41 9.23
CA PRO A 212 8.39 15.26 9.65
C PRO A 212 6.99 15.27 9.06
N TYR A 213 6.46 14.08 8.80
CA TYR A 213 5.07 13.89 8.41
C TYR A 213 4.10 14.22 9.54
N VAL A 214 3.11 15.08 9.23
CA VAL A 214 2.08 15.52 10.17
C VAL A 214 0.67 15.12 9.75
N GLY A 215 0.48 14.56 8.55
CA GLY A 215 -0.81 14.02 8.11
C GLY A 215 -1.87 15.07 7.80
N VAL A 216 -1.46 16.30 7.53
CA VAL A 216 -2.30 17.43 7.12
C VAL A 216 -1.53 18.29 6.11
N ASP A 217 -2.26 19.15 5.41
CA ASP A 217 -1.66 20.15 4.54
C ASP A 217 -1.06 21.30 5.35
N GLU A 218 0.21 21.62 5.09
CA GLU A 218 0.87 22.79 5.65
C GLU A 218 1.45 23.70 4.55
N ASN A 219 1.97 24.85 4.95
CA ASN A 219 2.75 25.69 4.05
C ASN A 219 4.12 25.04 3.80
N CYS A 220 4.52 24.98 2.53
CA CYS A 220 5.85 24.53 2.17
C CYS A 220 6.93 25.37 2.87
N TYR A 221 7.76 24.74 3.70
CA TYR A 221 8.89 25.40 4.37
C TYR A 221 10.26 24.82 3.98
N TYR A 222 10.31 23.98 2.96
CA TYR A 222 11.58 23.46 2.46
C TYR A 222 12.52 24.60 2.03
N ASN A 223 13.79 24.49 2.40
CA ASN A 223 14.86 25.30 1.83
C ASN A 223 16.07 24.42 1.46
N SER A 224 16.86 24.88 0.49
CA SER A 224 18.05 24.20 -0.03
C SER A 224 19.07 23.76 1.04
N SER A 225 19.18 24.44 2.19
CA SER A 225 20.07 24.00 3.28
C SER A 225 19.59 22.70 3.96
N MET A 226 18.36 22.26 3.71
CA MET A 226 17.78 21.01 4.18
C MET A 226 17.99 19.86 3.19
N TYR A 227 18.75 20.06 2.12
CA TYR A 227 19.00 19.04 1.09
C TYR A 227 19.50 17.72 1.69
N ALA A 228 18.86 16.62 1.31
CA ALA A 228 19.27 15.27 1.69
C ALA A 228 19.34 14.29 0.52
N GLY A 229 18.89 14.65 -0.68
CA GLY A 229 18.97 13.81 -1.86
C GLY A 229 18.18 14.41 -3.01
N SER A 230 18.38 13.87 -4.21
CA SER A 230 17.62 14.25 -5.39
C SER A 230 17.55 13.10 -6.39
N VAL A 231 16.75 13.29 -7.42
CA VAL A 231 16.63 12.38 -8.57
C VAL A 231 16.93 13.17 -9.84
N SER A 232 17.60 12.55 -10.81
CA SER A 232 17.91 13.16 -12.11
C SER A 232 16.77 13.00 -13.12
N GLY A 233 15.89 12.02 -12.89
CA GLY A 233 14.80 11.68 -13.78
C GLY A 233 13.86 10.66 -13.15
N TYR A 234 12.81 10.32 -13.87
CA TYR A 234 11.93 9.19 -13.60
C TYR A 234 11.49 8.56 -14.92
N ASP A 235 11.12 7.29 -14.90
CA ASP A 235 10.52 6.61 -16.04
C ASP A 235 9.41 5.67 -15.58
N PHE A 236 8.67 5.15 -16.55
CA PHE A 236 7.55 4.24 -16.35
C PHE A 236 7.93 2.83 -16.74
N VAL A 237 7.41 1.86 -16.00
CA VAL A 237 7.40 0.46 -16.45
C VAL A 237 6.12 0.23 -17.23
N TYR A 238 6.26 -0.11 -18.52
CA TYR A 238 5.15 -0.49 -19.39
C TYR A 238 5.14 -2.00 -19.60
N GLY A 239 4.03 -2.55 -20.07
CA GLY A 239 3.92 -3.95 -20.47
C GLY A 239 3.09 -4.78 -19.50
N ASP A 240 3.41 -6.06 -19.40
CA ASP A 240 2.73 -7.05 -18.57
C ASP A 240 3.40 -7.23 -17.20
N GLU A 241 2.83 -8.12 -16.38
CA GLU A 241 3.36 -8.45 -15.06
C GLU A 241 4.74 -9.13 -15.10
N GLU A 242 5.11 -9.80 -16.20
CA GLU A 242 6.45 -10.36 -16.36
C GLU A 242 7.48 -9.24 -16.55
N ASN A 243 7.17 -8.20 -17.33
CA ASN A 243 8.05 -7.04 -17.43
C ASN A 243 8.11 -6.28 -16.10
N LEU A 244 6.99 -6.15 -15.37
CA LEU A 244 6.98 -5.59 -14.02
C LEU A 244 7.90 -6.34 -13.06
N LYS A 245 7.87 -7.68 -13.09
CA LYS A 245 8.71 -8.55 -12.26
C LYS A 245 10.20 -8.31 -12.53
N ARG A 246 10.57 -8.26 -13.81
CA ARG A 246 11.95 -7.99 -14.25
C ARG A 246 12.40 -6.58 -13.91
N ALA A 247 11.52 -5.59 -14.10
CA ALA A 247 11.79 -4.21 -13.71
C ALA A 247 12.05 -4.09 -12.22
N LEU A 248 11.19 -4.68 -11.37
CA LEU A 248 11.34 -4.69 -9.92
C LEU A 248 12.67 -5.30 -9.49
N TYR A 249 13.05 -6.44 -10.07
CA TYR A 249 14.34 -7.07 -9.78
C TYR A 249 15.54 -6.23 -10.25
N ALA A 250 15.47 -5.64 -11.44
CA ALA A 250 16.60 -4.92 -12.04
C ALA A 250 16.79 -3.53 -11.43
N ILE A 251 15.70 -2.85 -11.10
CA ILE A 251 15.68 -1.45 -10.65
C ILE A 251 15.81 -1.40 -9.13
N GLY A 252 14.92 -2.06 -8.38
CA GLY A 252 14.69 -1.79 -6.97
C GLY A 252 13.18 -1.64 -6.68
N PRO A 253 12.79 -1.26 -5.46
CA PRO A 253 11.40 -0.93 -5.14
C PRO A 253 10.78 0.05 -6.14
N LEU A 254 9.52 -0.19 -6.51
CA LEU A 254 8.78 0.60 -7.52
C LEU A 254 7.55 1.25 -6.89
N ALA A 255 7.26 2.51 -7.27
CA ALA A 255 6.01 3.15 -6.90
C ALA A 255 4.93 2.70 -7.89
N ILE A 256 3.84 2.13 -7.37
CA ILE A 256 2.75 1.63 -8.21
C ILE A 256 1.41 2.24 -7.80
N GLY A 257 0.52 2.35 -8.78
CA GLY A 257 -0.90 2.60 -8.57
C GLY A 257 -1.72 1.32 -8.66
N MET A 258 -2.72 1.22 -7.79
CA MET A 258 -3.71 0.15 -7.80
C MET A 258 -5.10 0.67 -7.44
N LYS A 259 -6.13 -0.13 -7.67
CA LYS A 259 -7.44 0.06 -7.04
C LYS A 259 -7.34 -0.35 -5.57
N GLY A 260 -7.53 0.60 -4.65
CA GLY A 260 -7.48 0.37 -3.20
C GLY A 260 -8.81 0.59 -2.47
N ASP A 261 -9.79 1.23 -3.12
CA ASP A 261 -11.12 1.50 -2.56
C ASP A 261 -12.05 0.27 -2.58
N ILE A 262 -11.63 -0.78 -1.88
CA ILE A 262 -12.36 -2.03 -1.76
C ILE A 262 -12.44 -2.38 -0.30
N GLU A 263 -13.66 -2.69 0.15
CA GLU A 263 -13.92 -2.97 1.56
C GLU A 263 -13.02 -4.08 2.11
N SER A 264 -12.83 -5.15 1.33
CA SER A 264 -11.96 -6.27 1.70
C SER A 264 -10.50 -5.86 1.89
N PHE A 265 -10.01 -4.90 1.12
CA PHE A 265 -8.63 -4.44 1.19
C PHE A 265 -8.37 -3.62 2.46
N TYR A 266 -9.32 -2.78 2.89
CA TYR A 266 -9.16 -2.02 4.14
C TYR A 266 -9.01 -2.90 5.38
N TYR A 267 -9.59 -4.10 5.35
CA TYR A 267 -9.53 -5.04 6.47
C TYR A 267 -8.51 -6.16 6.28
N TYR A 268 -7.72 -6.16 5.19
CA TYR A 268 -6.73 -7.20 4.94
C TYR A 268 -5.84 -7.46 6.17
N GLY A 269 -5.73 -8.74 6.55
CA GLY A 269 -4.98 -9.21 7.71
C GLY A 269 -3.76 -10.07 7.35
N GLY A 270 -3.79 -10.78 6.22
CA GLY A 270 -2.71 -11.67 5.77
C GLY A 270 -3.17 -12.68 4.73
N GLY A 271 -2.25 -13.45 4.15
CA GLY A 271 -2.53 -14.40 3.06
C GLY A 271 -2.30 -13.78 1.68
N ILE A 272 -2.83 -14.38 0.61
CA ILE A 272 -2.70 -13.81 -0.76
C ILE A 272 -4.02 -13.13 -1.10
N PHE A 273 -4.03 -11.79 -1.20
CA PHE A 273 -5.23 -11.06 -1.58
C PHE A 273 -5.61 -11.34 -3.04
N ASP A 274 -6.81 -11.88 -3.26
CA ASP A 274 -7.32 -12.31 -4.57
C ASP A 274 -8.78 -11.89 -4.84
N ASP A 275 -9.28 -10.84 -4.18
CA ASP A 275 -10.66 -10.37 -4.37
C ASP A 275 -10.95 -9.98 -5.83
N ALA A 276 -11.85 -10.73 -6.47
CA ALA A 276 -12.22 -10.55 -7.87
C ALA A 276 -12.86 -9.18 -8.17
N ASN A 277 -13.31 -8.43 -7.16
CA ASN A 277 -13.81 -7.06 -7.31
C ASN A 277 -12.68 -6.02 -7.42
N CYS A 278 -11.42 -6.45 -7.35
CA CYS A 278 -10.26 -5.58 -7.52
C CYS A 278 -9.96 -5.21 -8.97
N PHE A 279 -10.94 -4.65 -9.65
CA PHE A 279 -10.77 -4.03 -10.97
C PHE A 279 -11.55 -2.72 -11.02
N GLY A 280 -11.01 -1.73 -11.73
CA GLY A 280 -11.63 -0.40 -11.85
C GLY A 280 -10.60 0.73 -11.80
N ALA A 281 -11.06 1.92 -11.41
CA ALA A 281 -10.21 3.09 -11.30
C ALA A 281 -9.09 2.86 -10.27
N ILE A 282 -7.86 3.21 -10.67
CA ILE A 282 -6.71 3.28 -9.78
C ILE A 282 -6.87 4.53 -8.92
N ASN A 283 -6.69 4.38 -7.61
CA ASN A 283 -6.84 5.46 -6.63
C ASN A 283 -5.93 5.33 -5.41
N HIS A 284 -5.20 4.23 -5.27
CA HIS A 284 -4.25 4.03 -4.17
C HIS A 284 -2.85 3.79 -4.70
N ALA A 285 -1.86 4.34 -3.99
CA ALA A 285 -0.45 4.13 -4.32
C ALA A 285 0.24 3.32 -3.22
N VAL A 286 1.04 2.33 -3.64
CA VAL A 286 1.86 1.51 -2.75
C VAL A 286 3.25 1.34 -3.32
N CYS A 287 4.17 0.83 -2.51
CA CYS A 287 5.52 0.52 -2.94
C CYS A 287 5.65 -0.98 -3.19
N LEU A 288 5.85 -1.40 -4.43
CA LEU A 288 6.08 -2.78 -4.80
C LEU A 288 7.54 -3.14 -4.46
N VAL A 289 7.74 -4.14 -3.60
CA VAL A 289 9.06 -4.45 -3.02
C VAL A 289 9.53 -5.87 -3.33
N GLY A 290 8.63 -6.76 -3.70
CA GLY A 290 9.00 -8.15 -3.96
C GLY A 290 7.94 -8.98 -4.65
N TYR A 291 8.24 -10.25 -4.82
CA TYR A 291 7.36 -11.27 -5.36
C TYR A 291 7.82 -12.66 -4.92
N GLY A 292 6.90 -13.61 -4.96
CA GLY A 292 7.20 -15.01 -4.70
C GLY A 292 6.13 -15.94 -5.26
N THR A 293 6.17 -17.18 -4.75
CA THR A 293 5.22 -18.25 -5.05
C THR A 293 4.94 -19.00 -3.75
N ASP A 294 3.67 -19.14 -3.40
CA ASP A 294 3.24 -19.97 -2.29
C ASP A 294 3.06 -21.42 -2.78
N ASN A 295 4.07 -22.25 -2.52
CA ASN A 295 4.07 -23.66 -2.89
C ASN A 295 3.16 -24.54 -2.01
N THR A 296 2.55 -23.99 -0.96
CA THR A 296 1.60 -24.73 -0.11
C THR A 296 0.19 -24.76 -0.71
N THR A 297 -0.09 -23.86 -1.66
CA THR A 297 -1.33 -23.85 -2.45
C THR A 297 -1.26 -24.87 -3.59
N ASN A 298 -2.41 -25.34 -4.05
CA ASN A 298 -2.51 -26.27 -5.18
C ASN A 298 -3.56 -25.77 -6.19
N PRO A 299 -3.16 -25.25 -7.37
CA PRO A 299 -1.76 -25.10 -7.83
C PRO A 299 -0.97 -24.06 -7.00
N PRO A 300 0.38 -24.07 -7.05
CA PRO A 300 1.20 -23.02 -6.47
C PRO A 300 0.76 -21.64 -6.96
N THR A 301 0.66 -20.69 -6.04
CA THR A 301 0.07 -19.38 -6.30
C THR A 301 1.14 -18.30 -6.24
N ASP A 302 1.29 -17.60 -7.34
CA ASP A 302 2.21 -16.49 -7.48
C ASP A 302 1.66 -15.22 -6.80
N TYR A 303 2.53 -14.48 -6.13
CA TYR A 303 2.14 -13.22 -5.48
C TYR A 303 3.20 -12.12 -5.63
N TRP A 304 2.72 -10.88 -5.56
CA TRP A 304 3.50 -9.67 -5.30
C TRP A 304 3.62 -9.42 -3.80
N ILE A 305 4.65 -8.71 -3.38
CA ILE A 305 4.82 -8.16 -2.03
C ILE A 305 4.86 -6.65 -2.16
N ALA A 306 3.96 -5.96 -1.46
CA ALA A 306 3.90 -4.50 -1.46
C ALA A 306 3.85 -3.94 -0.05
N LYS A 307 4.60 -2.85 0.16
CA LYS A 307 4.59 -2.03 1.36
C LYS A 307 3.48 -0.99 1.23
N ASN A 308 2.55 -0.99 2.19
CA ASN A 308 1.50 0.02 2.31
C ASN A 308 1.93 1.15 3.27
N SER A 309 1.11 2.19 3.37
CA SER A 309 1.32 3.37 4.22
C SER A 309 0.22 3.55 5.28
N TRP A 310 -0.36 2.45 5.77
CA TRP A 310 -1.48 2.45 6.73
C TRP A 310 -1.09 1.87 8.10
N SER A 311 0.12 2.21 8.58
CA SER A 311 0.73 1.69 9.81
C SER A 311 1.08 0.20 9.79
N THR A 312 1.86 -0.24 10.78
CA THR A 312 2.21 -1.65 11.00
C THR A 312 1.04 -2.50 11.48
N ASP A 313 -0.06 -1.89 11.93
CA ASP A 313 -1.22 -2.61 12.43
C ASP A 313 -2.11 -3.16 11.30
N TRP A 314 -2.04 -2.56 10.12
CA TRP A 314 -2.73 -3.04 8.92
C TRP A 314 -1.93 -4.17 8.24
N GLY A 315 -2.63 -5.18 7.71
CA GLY A 315 -2.01 -6.29 6.99
C GLY A 315 -0.94 -7.07 7.76
N GLU A 316 0.06 -7.56 7.03
CA GLU A 316 1.21 -8.31 7.53
C GLU A 316 2.31 -7.31 7.96
N GLY A 317 2.09 -6.60 9.06
CA GLY A 317 3.05 -5.62 9.57
C GLY A 317 3.18 -4.39 8.67
N GLY A 318 2.11 -4.00 7.96
CA GLY A 318 2.10 -2.93 6.96
C GLY A 318 2.34 -3.38 5.53
N TYR A 319 2.59 -4.67 5.31
CA TYR A 319 2.74 -5.28 3.99
C TYR A 319 1.50 -6.09 3.62
N PHE A 320 1.38 -6.40 2.35
CA PHE A 320 0.40 -7.36 1.85
C PHE A 320 0.95 -8.14 0.67
N LYS A 321 0.38 -9.33 0.47
CA LYS A 321 0.59 -10.11 -0.74
C LYS A 321 -0.61 -9.98 -1.65
N LEU A 322 -0.35 -9.77 -2.94
CA LEU A 322 -1.38 -9.61 -3.97
C LEU A 322 -1.20 -10.70 -5.01
N LEU A 323 -2.29 -11.36 -5.41
CA LEU A 323 -2.26 -12.36 -6.49
C LEU A 323 -1.57 -11.79 -7.74
N ARG A 324 -0.56 -12.51 -8.22
CA ARG A 324 0.22 -12.16 -9.42
C ARG A 324 -0.17 -13.05 -10.60
N GLY A 325 -0.31 -12.45 -11.78
CA GLY A 325 -0.60 -13.14 -13.05
C GLY A 325 -1.95 -12.83 -13.68
N SER A 326 -2.82 -12.07 -13.01
CA SER A 326 -4.14 -11.65 -13.51
C SER A 326 -4.31 -10.13 -13.65
N ASN A 327 -3.23 -9.38 -13.41
CA ASN A 327 -3.17 -7.94 -13.25
C ASN A 327 -4.24 -7.43 -12.27
N LEU A 328 -4.41 -8.18 -11.17
CA LEU A 328 -5.35 -7.84 -10.12
C LEU A 328 -5.07 -6.43 -9.60
N CYS A 329 -6.13 -5.70 -9.29
CA CYS A 329 -6.09 -4.30 -8.84
C CYS A 329 -5.46 -3.32 -9.84
N ASN A 330 -5.27 -3.71 -11.11
CA ASN A 330 -4.53 -2.94 -12.11
C ASN A 330 -3.06 -2.64 -11.73
N VAL A 331 -2.44 -3.53 -10.95
CA VAL A 331 -1.09 -3.38 -10.36
C VAL A 331 0.02 -3.01 -11.37
N SER A 332 -0.09 -3.44 -12.63
CA SER A 332 0.91 -3.17 -13.67
C SER A 332 0.63 -1.95 -14.54
N LYS A 333 -0.48 -1.22 -14.31
CA LYS A 333 -0.93 -0.16 -15.23
C LYS A 333 -0.30 1.21 -14.97
N TYR A 334 0.08 1.50 -13.73
CA TYR A 334 0.72 2.76 -13.37
C TYR A 334 1.92 2.48 -12.47
N VAL A 335 3.10 2.35 -13.08
CA VAL A 335 4.33 1.99 -12.38
C VAL A 335 5.40 3.01 -12.73
N VAL A 336 5.98 3.64 -11.71
CA VAL A 336 6.97 4.71 -11.86
C VAL A 336 8.18 4.43 -10.96
N TYR A 337 9.38 4.72 -11.48
CA TYR A 337 10.61 4.68 -10.69
C TYR A 337 11.49 5.89 -10.97
N PRO A 338 12.22 6.40 -9.96
CA PRO A 338 13.17 7.47 -10.14
C PRO A 338 14.55 6.95 -10.59
N THR A 339 15.39 7.84 -11.10
CA THR A 339 16.84 7.66 -11.20
C THR A 339 17.50 8.60 -10.20
N VAL A 340 18.15 8.06 -9.18
CA VAL A 340 18.84 8.87 -8.15
C VAL A 340 20.19 9.38 -8.67
N ILE A 341 20.58 10.58 -8.24
CA ILE A 341 21.89 11.22 -8.52
C ILE A 341 22.97 10.65 -7.60
#